data_AF-A0A4Y4M6R0-F1
#
_entry.id   AF-A0A4Y4M6R0-F1
#
_cell.length_a   1.000
_cell.length_b   1.000
_cell.length_c   1.000
_cell.angle_alpha   90.00
_cell.angle_beta   90.00
_cell.angle_gamma   90.00
#
_symmetry.space_group_name_H-M   'P 1'
#
loop_
_entity.id
_entity.type
_entity.pdbx_description
1 polymer ?
#
loop_
_entity_poly.entity_id
_entity_poly.type
_entity_poly.pdbx_seq_one_letter_code
_entity_poly.pdbx_strand_id
1 'polypeptide(L)'
;MCNCSKKITKTECQILRKYAEDPEERNFIYHVFSNERGLEIAQVPKGKNPNEIAIEREFIGSDGFPEWYFVKEHPCLYEEDQKT
;
A
#
# COMPACT_ATOMS: atom_id res chain seq x y z
N MET A 1 -15.51 1.37 2.69
CA MET A 1 -15.35 1.18 1.23
C MET A 1 -14.00 1.76 0.85
N CYS A 2 -13.04 0.92 0.48
CA CYS A 2 -11.71 1.36 0.06
C CYS A 2 -11.78 1.69 -1.45
N ASN A 3 -11.62 2.96 -1.83
CA ASN A 3 -11.47 3.38 -3.23
C ASN A 3 -10.03 3.12 -3.67
N CYS A 4 -9.67 1.84 -3.78
CA CYS A 4 -8.42 1.45 -4.44
C CYS A 4 -8.72 1.31 -5.94
N SER A 5 -7.94 1.98 -6.79
CA SER A 5 -8.07 1.97 -8.25
C SER A 5 -7.99 0.57 -8.89
N LYS A 6 -7.65 -0.49 -8.13
CA LYS A 6 -8.00 -1.90 -8.38
C LYS A 6 -8.21 -2.66 -7.06
N LYS A 7 -8.98 -3.75 -7.10
CA LYS A 7 -9.16 -4.65 -5.94
C LYS A 7 -7.85 -5.37 -5.62
N ILE A 8 -7.36 -5.20 -4.39
CA ILE A 8 -6.26 -5.99 -3.84
C ILE A 8 -6.70 -7.46 -3.74
N THR A 9 -5.90 -8.37 -4.27
CA THR A 9 -6.10 -9.82 -4.19
C THR A 9 -5.71 -10.37 -2.82
N LYS A 10 -6.16 -11.59 -2.48
CA LYS A 10 -5.78 -12.25 -1.21
C LYS A 10 -4.27 -12.38 -1.05
N THR A 11 -3.53 -12.63 -2.12
CA THR A 11 -2.07 -12.74 -2.12
C THR A 11 -1.40 -11.40 -1.83
N GLU A 12 -1.89 -10.32 -2.43
CA GLU A 12 -1.40 -8.97 -2.18
C GLU A 12 -1.67 -8.53 -0.73
N CYS A 13 -2.80 -8.94 -0.15
CA CYS A 13 -3.08 -8.72 1.27
C CYS A 13 -2.09 -9.42 2.22
N GLN A 14 -1.64 -10.62 1.89
CA GLN A 14 -0.59 -11.31 2.66
C GLN A 14 0.73 -10.55 2.60
N ILE A 15 1.06 -9.97 1.45
CA ILE A 15 2.24 -9.11 1.29
C ILE A 15 2.09 -7.88 2.18
N LEU A 16 0.96 -7.17 2.11
CA LEU A 16 0.71 -5.99 2.96
C LEU A 16 0.83 -6.31 4.45
N ARG A 17 0.28 -7.44 4.92
CA ARG A 17 0.39 -7.86 6.33
C ARG A 17 1.84 -8.00 6.78
N LYS A 18 2.71 -8.60 5.95
CA LYS A 18 4.15 -8.72 6.25
C LYS A 18 4.84 -7.37 6.51
N TYR A 19 4.47 -6.32 5.76
CA TYR A 19 5.03 -4.98 5.93
C TYR A 19 4.33 -4.18 7.06
N ALA A 20 3.06 -4.47 7.34
CA ALA A 20 2.35 -3.88 8.47
C ALA A 20 2.93 -4.33 9.82
N GLU A 21 3.34 -5.61 9.90
CA GLU A 21 3.92 -6.27 11.07
C GLU A 21 5.45 -6.13 11.15
N ASP A 22 6.03 -5.17 10.43
CA ASP A 22 7.47 -4.94 10.44
C ASP A 22 7.99 -4.71 11.88
N PRO A 23 8.93 -5.53 12.37
CA PRO A 23 9.39 -5.48 13.77
C PRO A 23 10.19 -4.21 14.09
N GLU A 24 10.67 -3.51 13.07
CA GLU A 24 11.37 -2.23 13.19
C GLU A 24 10.39 -1.03 13.18
N GLU A 25 9.08 -1.30 13.19
CA GLU A 25 7.99 -0.33 13.16
C GLU A 25 8.12 0.73 12.04
N ARG A 26 8.74 0.35 10.92
CA ARG A 26 8.92 1.25 9.79
C ARG A 26 7.58 1.58 9.14
N ASN A 27 7.55 2.73 8.48
CA ASN A 27 6.38 3.16 7.71
C ASN A 27 6.52 2.69 6.26
N PHE A 28 5.44 2.15 5.72
CA PHE A 28 5.37 1.70 4.34
C PHE A 28 4.12 2.24 3.68
N ILE A 29 4.28 2.65 2.43
CA ILE A 29 3.21 3.03 1.53
C ILE A 29 3.14 2.07 0.37
N TYR A 30 1.97 1.92 -0.22
CA TYR A 30 1.78 1.10 -1.41
C TYR A 30 0.98 1.82 -2.47
N HIS A 31 1.17 1.38 -3.71
CA HIS A 31 0.39 1.78 -4.88
C HIS A 31 0.02 0.53 -5.69
N VAL A 32 -1.18 0.53 -6.27
CA VAL A 32 -1.65 -0.59 -7.11
C VAL A 32 -1.73 -0.10 -8.54
N PHE A 33 -0.72 -0.47 -9.34
CA PHE A 33 -0.69 -0.06 -10.73
C PHE A 33 -1.77 -0.78 -11.54
N SER A 34 -2.37 -0.06 -12.48
CA SER A 34 -3.36 -0.63 -13.39
C SER A 34 -2.76 -1.47 -14.52
N ASN A 35 -1.44 -1.50 -14.66
CA ASN A 35 -0.70 -2.28 -15.65
C ASN A 35 -0.18 -3.61 -15.04
N GLU A 36 0.78 -4.25 -15.72
CA GLU A 36 1.41 -5.50 -15.29
C GLU A 36 2.31 -5.38 -14.04
N ARG A 37 2.60 -4.16 -13.56
CA ARG A 37 3.40 -3.95 -12.33
C ARG A 37 2.67 -4.41 -11.06
N GLY A 38 1.33 -4.34 -11.03
CA GLY A 38 0.53 -4.77 -9.88
C GLY A 38 0.78 -3.94 -8.61
N LEU A 39 0.69 -4.58 -7.43
CA LEU A 39 1.01 -3.97 -6.14
C LEU A 39 2.51 -3.70 -5.99
N GLU A 40 2.88 -2.45 -5.70
CA GLU A 40 4.23 -2.07 -5.31
C GLU A 40 4.23 -1.41 -3.92
N ILE A 41 5.27 -1.65 -3.14
CA ILE A 41 5.44 -1.16 -1.77
C ILE A 41 6.76 -0.41 -1.65
N ALA A 42 6.72 0.73 -0.96
CA ALA A 42 7.87 1.55 -0.68
C ALA A 42 7.96 1.88 0.82
N GLN A 43 9.17 1.85 1.36
CA GLN A 43 9.42 2.30 2.73
C GLN A 43 9.45 3.83 2.75
N VAL A 44 8.81 4.43 3.76
CA VAL A 44 8.94 5.85 4.09
C VAL A 44 9.90 5.99 5.27
N PRO A 45 11.14 6.49 5.06
CA PRO A 45 12.07 6.74 6.14
C PRO A 45 11.52 7.72 7.17
N LYS A 46 11.97 7.60 8.42
CA LYS A 46 11.54 8.51 9.49
C LYS A 46 11.89 9.95 9.13
N GLY A 47 10.89 10.84 9.18
CA GLY A 47 11.05 12.26 8.85
C GLY A 47 11.01 12.60 7.35
N LYS A 48 10.79 11.60 6.47
CA LYS A 48 10.53 11.84 5.04
C LYS A 48 9.04 11.96 4.76
N ASN A 49 8.69 12.75 3.75
CA ASN A 49 7.31 12.89 3.33
C ASN A 49 6.92 11.72 2.41
N PRO A 50 5.81 11.00 2.67
CA PRO A 50 5.30 9.97 1.78
C PRO A 50 5.12 10.41 0.32
N ASN A 51 4.74 11.68 0.08
CA ASN A 51 4.61 12.22 -1.28
C ASN A 51 5.94 12.24 -2.02
N GLU A 52 7.06 12.53 -1.34
CA GLU A 52 8.40 12.50 -1.97
C GLU A 52 8.72 11.08 -2.44
N ILE A 53 8.48 10.09 -1.57
CA ILE A 53 8.70 8.67 -1.90
C ILE A 53 7.79 8.21 -3.03
N ALA A 54 6.53 8.65 -3.02
CA ALA A 54 5.57 8.33 -4.08
C ALA A 54 6.02 8.89 -5.43
N ILE A 55 6.55 10.12 -5.47
CA ILE A 55 7.11 10.72 -6.69
C ILE A 55 8.35 9.93 -7.16
N GLU A 56 9.29 9.64 -6.26
CA GLU A 56 10.51 8.87 -6.57
C GLU A 56 10.22 7.47 -7.12
N ARG A 57 9.13 6.84 -6.66
CA ARG A 57 8.70 5.50 -7.08
C ARG A 57 7.67 5.50 -8.22
N GLU A 58 7.35 6.67 -8.75
CA GLU A 58 6.35 6.86 -9.80
C GLU A 58 4.96 6.31 -9.41
N PHE A 59 4.60 6.43 -8.12
CA PHE A 59 3.27 6.11 -7.60
C PHE A 59 2.33 7.27 -7.95
N ILE A 60 2.01 7.38 -9.24
CA ILE A 60 1.23 8.48 -9.81
C ILE A 60 -0.15 7.96 -10.22
N GLY A 61 -1.19 8.62 -9.73
CA GLY A 61 -2.58 8.34 -10.07
C GLY A 61 -2.93 8.80 -11.48
N SER A 62 -4.13 8.41 -11.92
CA SER A 62 -4.65 8.79 -13.26
C SER A 62 -4.88 10.30 -13.44
N ASP A 63 -4.93 11.05 -12.35
CA ASP A 63 -5.05 12.51 -12.30
C ASP A 63 -3.68 13.22 -12.44
N GLY A 64 -2.59 12.46 -12.48
CA GLY A 64 -1.23 13.00 -12.57
C GLY A 64 -0.63 13.41 -11.23
N PHE A 65 -1.30 13.14 -10.11
CA PHE A 65 -0.81 13.44 -8.76
C PHE A 65 -0.29 12.17 -8.06
N PRO A 66 0.57 12.31 -7.03
CA PRO A 66 1.00 11.17 -6.24
C PRO A 66 -0.19 10.45 -5.60
N GLU A 67 -0.32 9.15 -5.86
CA GLU A 67 -1.38 8.29 -5.32
C GLU A 67 -0.73 7.16 -4.54
N TRP A 68 -0.92 7.14 -3.22
CA TRP A 68 -0.39 6.11 -2.34
C TRP A 68 -1.28 5.94 -1.12
N TYR A 69 -1.14 4.80 -0.47
CA TYR A 69 -1.89 4.46 0.75
C TYR A 69 -0.93 3.86 1.78
N PHE A 70 -1.15 4.11 3.07
CA PHE A 70 -0.35 3.42 4.08
C PHE A 70 -0.73 1.95 4.13
N VAL A 71 0.29 1.08 4.20
CA VAL A 71 0.08 -0.37 4.30
C VAL A 71 -0.82 -0.71 5.50
N LYS A 72 -0.61 -0.04 6.64
CA LYS A 72 -1.35 -0.27 7.90
C LYS A 72 -2.83 0.13 7.83
N GLU A 73 -3.26 0.87 6.80
CA GLU A 73 -4.65 1.32 6.66
C GLU A 73 -5.51 0.39 5.83
N HIS A 74 -4.92 -0.63 5.17
CA HIS A 74 -5.70 -1.47 4.27
C HIS A 74 -6.65 -2.39 5.07
N PRO A 75 -7.96 -2.43 4.74
CA PRO A 75 -8.97 -3.12 5.55
C PRO A 75 -8.75 -4.62 5.69
N CYS A 76 -8.10 -5.29 4.72
CA CYS A 76 -7.85 -6.73 4.82
C CYS A 76 -6.88 -7.15 5.94
N LEU A 77 -6.20 -6.19 6.57
CA LEU A 77 -5.45 -6.45 7.79
C LEU A 77 -6.37 -6.82 8.96
N TYR A 78 -7.58 -6.26 8.95
CA TYR A 78 -8.60 -6.35 10.00
C TYR A 78 -9.84 -7.13 9.58
N GLU A 79 -9.90 -7.60 8.33
CA GLU A 79 -10.82 -8.67 7.96
C GLU A 79 -10.37 -9.91 8.74
N GLU A 80 -10.88 -10.05 9.97
CA GLU A 80 -10.93 -11.33 10.65
C GLU A 80 -11.53 -12.30 9.64
N ASP A 81 -10.82 -13.39 9.37
CA ASP A 81 -11.36 -14.55 8.68
C ASP A 81 -12.75 -14.78 9.28
N GLN A 82 -13.82 -14.38 8.59
CA GLN A 82 -15.19 -14.66 9.00
C GLN A 82 -15.39 -16.18 8.85
N LYS A 83 -14.74 -16.95 9.71
CA LYS A 83 -14.99 -18.35 9.95
C LYS A 83 -16.19 -18.41 10.89
N THR A 84 -17.35 -18.24 10.27
CA THR A 84 -18.56 -18.95 10.70
C THR A 84 -18.36 -20.44 10.52
#